data_AF-A0A9N9WAP5-F1
#
_entry.id   AF-A0A9N9WAP5-F1
#
_cell.length_a   1.000
_cell.length_b   1.000
_cell.length_c   1.000
_cell.angle_alpha   90.00
_cell.angle_beta   90.00
_cell.angle_gamma   90.00
#
_symmetry.space_group_name_H-M   'P 1'
#
loop_
_entity.id
_entity.type
_entity.pdbx_description
1 polymer ?
#
loop_
_entity_poly.entity_id
_entity_poly.type
_entity_poly.pdbx_seq_one_letter_code
_entity_poly.pdbx_strand_id
1 'polypeptide(L)'
;MPDAVARYERMLFDYETTNLTDYRKPDFELPISTKYKEKPRCLAIRPPPVKDVHTLSEWKGQPIPFDLLHQPRPIVGTNPWHVQKKHSAPGDPGLAHAIKTRPRLVMTPAVSMDDIEDPRTREILCRDMYTSDATHSQREAVAEFVNVQAPFPNHPAPANPVSSKNTFLGNPNMSNIHNDGQRELRSLIFK
;
A
#
# COMPACT_ATOMS: atom_id res chain seq x y z
N MET A 1 -60.64 -35.65 43.26
CA MET A 1 -59.17 -35.72 43.09
C MET A 1 -58.62 -34.32 42.83
N PRO A 2 -58.59 -33.43 43.83
CA PRO A 2 -58.06 -32.06 43.67
C PRO A 2 -56.54 -32.03 43.45
N ASP A 3 -55.82 -33.04 43.94
CA ASP A 3 -54.35 -33.10 43.91
C ASP A 3 -53.78 -33.32 42.50
N ALA A 4 -54.50 -34.07 41.64
CA ALA A 4 -54.11 -34.28 40.25
C ALA A 4 -54.20 -32.98 39.44
N VAL A 5 -55.25 -32.19 39.66
CA VAL A 5 -55.46 -30.91 38.96
C VAL A 5 -54.36 -29.91 39.33
N ALA A 6 -54.05 -29.77 40.62
CA ALA A 6 -52.97 -28.90 41.09
C ALA A 6 -51.59 -29.32 40.55
N ARG A 7 -51.36 -30.64 40.36
CA ARG A 7 -50.13 -31.15 39.73
C ARG A 7 -50.05 -30.79 38.25
N TYR A 8 -51.13 -30.94 37.50
CA TYR A 8 -51.17 -30.57 36.09
C TYR A 8 -51.04 -29.06 35.88
N GLU A 9 -51.66 -28.26 36.76
CA GLU A 9 -51.62 -26.79 36.70
C GLU A 9 -50.19 -26.26 36.89
N ARG A 10 -49.43 -26.80 37.86
CA ARG A 10 -48.00 -26.47 38.05
C ARG A 10 -47.07 -26.96 36.93
N MET A 11 -47.49 -27.93 36.12
CA MET A 11 -46.70 -28.41 34.97
C MET A 11 -46.97 -27.61 33.69
N LEU A 12 -48.16 -27.03 33.58
CA LEU A 12 -48.61 -26.30 32.38
C LEU A 12 -48.45 -24.79 32.52
N PHE A 13 -48.55 -24.25 33.74
CA PHE A 13 -48.52 -22.82 34.00
C PHE A 13 -47.49 -22.50 35.07
N ASP A 14 -46.32 -22.02 34.62
CA ASP A 14 -45.38 -21.33 35.50
C ASP A 14 -45.93 -19.92 35.76
N TYR A 15 -46.59 -19.74 36.89
CA TYR A 15 -47.10 -18.43 37.35
C TYR A 15 -45.96 -17.48 37.78
N GLU A 16 -44.72 -17.79 37.41
CA GLU A 16 -43.61 -16.87 37.59
C GLU A 16 -43.82 -15.68 36.67
N THR A 17 -43.90 -14.50 37.26
CA THR A 17 -43.96 -13.27 36.46
C THR A 17 -42.67 -13.14 35.64
N THR A 18 -42.75 -12.60 34.43
CA THR A 18 -41.59 -12.31 33.56
C THR A 18 -40.47 -11.54 34.27
N ASN A 19 -40.79 -10.79 35.34
CA ASN A 19 -39.82 -10.14 36.22
C ASN A 19 -38.83 -11.10 36.92
N LEU A 20 -39.20 -12.34 37.21
CA LEU A 20 -38.36 -13.33 37.90
C LEU A 20 -37.42 -14.09 36.96
N THR A 21 -37.82 -14.26 35.70
CA THR A 21 -37.03 -14.96 34.67
C THR A 21 -36.15 -14.00 33.88
N ASP A 22 -36.72 -12.89 33.37
CA ASP A 22 -36.11 -12.09 32.31
C ASP A 22 -35.26 -10.94 32.86
N TYR A 23 -35.52 -10.50 34.10
CA TYR A 23 -34.84 -9.38 34.75
C TYR A 23 -33.87 -9.81 35.85
N ARG A 24 -33.28 -11.01 35.71
CA ARG A 24 -32.17 -11.41 36.59
C ARG A 24 -30.98 -10.49 36.31
N LYS A 25 -30.51 -9.79 37.35
CA LYS A 25 -29.27 -9.03 37.27
C LYS A 25 -28.16 -10.05 36.94
N PRO A 26 -27.43 -9.92 35.84
CA PRO A 26 -26.25 -10.75 35.63
C PRO A 26 -25.30 -10.50 36.81
N ASP A 27 -24.63 -11.56 37.26
CA ASP A 27 -23.60 -11.42 38.29
C ASP A 27 -22.58 -10.41 37.76
N PHE A 28 -22.47 -9.26 38.44
CA PHE A 28 -21.52 -8.23 38.07
C PHE A 28 -20.12 -8.78 38.35
N GLU A 29 -19.42 -9.22 37.31
CA GLU A 29 -18.01 -9.53 37.41
C GLU A 29 -17.27 -8.27 37.88
N LEU A 30 -16.56 -8.39 39.01
CA LEU A 30 -15.75 -7.28 39.52
C LEU A 30 -14.70 -6.92 38.46
N PRO A 31 -14.50 -5.63 38.14
CA PRO A 31 -13.52 -5.22 37.15
C PRO A 31 -12.12 -5.67 37.60
N ILE A 32 -11.40 -6.34 36.70
CA ILE A 32 -10.03 -6.81 36.96
C ILE A 32 -9.15 -5.57 37.17
N SER A 33 -8.69 -5.35 38.40
CA SER A 33 -7.78 -4.26 38.73
C SER A 33 -6.46 -4.46 38.00
N THR A 34 -6.12 -3.52 37.10
CA THR A 34 -4.86 -3.55 36.37
C THR A 34 -3.71 -3.23 37.33
N LYS A 35 -2.81 -4.20 37.54
CA LYS A 35 -1.56 -3.95 38.27
C LYS A 35 -0.56 -3.29 37.34
N TYR A 36 0.01 -2.16 37.76
CA TYR A 36 1.09 -1.51 37.03
C TYR A 36 2.28 -2.47 36.90
N LYS A 37 2.70 -2.73 35.66
CA LYS A 37 3.94 -3.44 35.36
C LYS A 37 5.00 -2.41 35.03
N GLU A 38 6.06 -2.36 35.85
CA GLU A 38 7.21 -1.51 35.56
C GLU A 38 7.82 -1.87 34.21
N LYS A 39 8.23 -0.85 33.46
CA LYS A 39 8.97 -1.06 32.20
C LYS A 39 10.30 -1.73 32.53
N PRO A 40 10.76 -2.71 31.73
CA PRO A 40 12.05 -3.35 31.98
C PRO A 40 13.16 -2.29 31.98
N ARG A 41 14.07 -2.37 32.96
CA ARG A 41 15.22 -1.48 33.03
C ARG A 41 16.15 -1.78 31.84
N CYS A 42 16.61 -0.73 31.18
CA CYS A 42 17.60 -0.86 30.12
C CYS A 42 18.92 -1.36 30.75
N LEU A 43 19.38 -2.55 30.36
CA LEU A 43 20.66 -3.10 30.86
C LEU A 43 21.87 -2.39 30.24
N ALA A 44 21.70 -1.74 29.09
CA ALA A 44 22.75 -1.01 28.42
C ALA A 44 22.89 0.40 29.00
N ILE A 45 24.15 0.81 29.22
CA ILE A 45 24.48 2.20 29.51
C ILE A 45 24.06 3.02 28.30
N ARG A 46 23.13 3.96 28.50
CA ARG A 46 22.74 4.87 27.43
C ARG A 46 23.92 5.80 27.14
N PRO A 47 24.24 6.06 25.85
CA PRO A 47 25.19 7.09 25.53
C PRO A 47 24.69 8.43 26.11
N PRO A 48 25.61 9.35 26.46
CA PRO A 48 25.23 10.66 26.93
C PRO A 48 24.34 11.36 25.90
N PRO A 49 23.33 12.15 26.32
CA PRO A 49 22.49 12.88 25.40
C PRO A 49 23.35 13.90 24.63
N VAL A 50 23.33 13.79 23.30
CA VAL A 50 23.99 14.73 22.39
C VAL A 50 23.22 16.05 22.42
N LYS A 51 23.91 17.17 22.65
CA LYS A 51 23.26 18.49 22.84
C LYS A 51 22.65 19.03 21.54
N ASP A 52 23.39 18.92 20.44
CA ASP A 52 23.00 19.49 19.15
C ASP A 52 22.85 18.43 18.05
N VAL A 53 21.86 17.55 18.18
CA VAL A 53 21.57 16.50 17.17
C VAL A 53 21.33 17.10 15.77
N HIS A 54 20.71 18.26 15.70
CA HIS A 54 20.37 18.93 14.43
C HIS A 54 21.59 19.47 13.68
N THR A 55 22.65 19.85 14.40
CA THR A 55 23.84 20.46 13.78
C THR A 55 25.01 19.48 13.68
N LEU A 56 24.88 18.31 14.30
CA LEU A 56 25.92 17.28 14.41
C LEU A 56 27.26 17.89 14.86
N SER A 57 27.22 18.94 15.68
CA SER A 57 28.40 19.75 16.06
C SER A 57 29.49 18.90 16.71
N GLU A 58 29.08 17.99 17.60
CA GLU A 58 29.96 17.02 18.27
C GLU A 58 30.63 16.04 17.29
N TRP A 59 30.03 15.80 16.12
CA TRP A 59 30.53 14.87 15.11
C TRP A 59 31.48 15.55 14.12
N LYS A 60 31.49 16.89 14.06
CA LYS A 60 32.41 17.66 13.19
C LYS A 60 33.88 17.51 13.58
N GLY A 61 34.15 17.22 14.87
CA GLY A 61 35.51 17.07 15.39
C GLY A 61 36.15 15.71 15.09
N GLN A 62 35.35 14.73 14.69
CA GLN A 62 35.85 13.43 14.23
C GLN A 62 35.59 13.33 12.74
N PRO A 63 36.59 13.62 11.88
CA PRO A 63 36.46 13.31 10.46
C PRO A 63 36.37 11.80 10.35
N ILE A 64 35.15 11.25 10.34
CA ILE A 64 34.92 9.86 9.99
C ILE A 64 35.39 9.77 8.53
N PRO A 65 36.51 9.07 8.25
CA PRO A 65 37.00 9.00 6.88
C PRO A 65 35.90 8.36 6.04
N PHE A 66 35.54 9.06 4.97
CA PHE A 66 34.48 8.68 4.04
C PHE A 66 34.65 7.23 3.57
N ASP A 67 35.91 6.79 3.43
CA ASP A 67 36.33 5.43 3.08
C ASP A 67 35.71 4.32 3.94
N LEU A 68 35.39 4.58 5.22
CA LEU A 68 34.72 3.60 6.10
C LEU A 68 33.26 3.35 5.72
N LEU A 69 32.59 4.37 5.17
CA LEU A 69 31.20 4.28 4.73
C LEU A 69 31.09 3.74 3.29
N HIS A 70 32.21 3.71 2.58
CA HIS A 70 32.30 3.25 1.19
C HIS A 70 32.56 1.76 1.02
N GLN A 71 32.61 0.97 2.09
CA GLN A 71 32.84 -0.46 1.94
C GLN A 71 31.79 -1.04 0.98
N PRO A 72 32.22 -1.54 -0.21
CA PRO A 72 31.30 -2.24 -1.07
C PRO A 72 30.76 -3.41 -0.25
N ARG A 73 29.44 -3.63 -0.30
CA ARG A 73 28.83 -4.76 0.40
C ARG A 73 29.66 -6.00 0.09
N PRO A 74 30.11 -6.77 1.11
CA PRO A 74 30.89 -7.95 0.86
C PRO A 74 30.13 -8.84 -0.14
N ILE A 75 30.79 -9.22 -1.23
CA ILE A 75 30.20 -10.07 -2.29
C ILE A 75 29.78 -11.43 -1.71
N VAL A 76 30.32 -11.77 -0.54
CA VAL A 76 29.99 -12.95 0.27
C VAL A 76 28.50 -12.95 0.62
N GLY A 77 27.72 -13.70 -0.16
CA GLY A 77 26.28 -13.91 0.04
C GLY A 77 25.36 -13.22 -0.98
N THR A 78 25.87 -12.35 -1.85
CA THR A 78 25.07 -11.78 -2.95
C THR A 78 25.33 -12.59 -4.21
N ASN A 79 24.43 -13.51 -4.54
CA ASN A 79 24.53 -14.26 -5.79
C ASN A 79 24.32 -13.29 -6.96
N PRO A 80 25.30 -13.11 -7.88
CA PRO A 80 25.19 -12.15 -8.99
C PRO A 80 24.06 -12.50 -9.97
N TRP A 81 23.58 -13.75 -9.97
CA TRP A 81 22.42 -14.19 -10.73
C TRP A 81 21.08 -13.81 -10.05
N HIS A 82 21.11 -13.39 -8.79
CA HIS A 82 19.96 -12.98 -8.00
C HIS A 82 20.10 -11.50 -7.61
N VAL A 83 19.64 -10.63 -8.52
CA VAL A 83 19.59 -9.19 -8.30
C VAL A 83 18.63 -8.87 -7.14
N GLN A 84 18.95 -7.84 -6.36
CA GLN A 84 18.05 -7.35 -5.32
C GLN A 84 16.71 -6.95 -5.96
N LYS A 85 15.63 -7.61 -5.54
CA LYS A 85 14.28 -7.26 -5.97
C LYS A 85 13.95 -5.84 -5.51
N LYS A 86 13.28 -5.07 -6.37
CA LYS A 86 12.71 -3.78 -5.99
C LYS A 86 11.81 -3.98 -4.77
N HIS A 87 12.00 -3.16 -3.74
CA HIS A 87 11.13 -3.18 -2.58
C HIS A 87 9.74 -2.69 -3.01
N SER A 88 8.74 -3.57 -3.03
CA SER A 88 7.34 -3.22 -3.26
C SER A 88 6.68 -2.95 -1.92
N ALA A 89 6.08 -1.77 -1.77
CA ALA A 89 5.16 -1.55 -0.65
C ALA A 89 3.99 -2.56 -0.76
N PRO A 90 3.54 -3.15 0.36
CA PRO A 90 2.34 -3.97 0.34
C PRO A 90 1.14 -3.13 -0.13
N GLY A 91 0.27 -3.72 -0.94
CA GLY A 91 -0.96 -3.06 -1.38
C GLY A 91 -1.86 -2.74 -0.18
N ASP A 92 -2.45 -1.55 -0.16
CA ASP A 92 -3.37 -1.13 0.88
C ASP A 92 -4.77 -1.74 0.62
N PRO A 93 -5.29 -2.63 1.49
CA PRO A 93 -6.61 -3.24 1.32
C PRO A 93 -7.75 -2.23 1.47
N GLY A 94 -7.52 -1.11 2.15
CA GLY A 94 -8.50 -0.05 2.39
C GLY A 94 -8.54 1.03 1.31
N LEU A 95 -7.63 0.98 0.32
CA LEU A 95 -7.44 2.04 -0.67
C LEU A 95 -8.75 2.41 -1.40
N ALA A 96 -9.48 1.40 -1.88
CA ALA A 96 -10.72 1.63 -2.62
C ALA A 96 -11.83 2.28 -1.77
N HIS A 97 -11.93 1.90 -0.49
CA HIS A 97 -12.88 2.50 0.43
C HIS A 97 -12.47 3.95 0.77
N ALA A 98 -11.20 4.15 1.10
CA ALA A 98 -10.65 5.46 1.43
C ALA A 98 -10.82 6.46 0.27
N ILE A 99 -10.61 6.01 -0.98
CA ILE A 99 -10.83 6.83 -2.18
C ILE A 99 -12.28 7.32 -2.29
N LYS A 100 -13.25 6.48 -1.90
CA LYS A 100 -14.68 6.83 -1.96
C LYS A 100 -15.10 7.76 -0.83
N THR A 101 -14.56 7.57 0.37
CA THR A 101 -15.00 8.31 1.57
C THR A 101 -14.26 9.62 1.79
N ARG A 102 -13.08 9.80 1.18
CA ARG A 102 -12.29 11.03 1.34
C ARG A 102 -12.90 12.20 0.55
N PRO A 103 -12.58 13.45 0.92
CA PRO A 103 -12.87 14.62 0.10
C PRO A 103 -12.28 14.50 -1.31
N ARG A 104 -12.98 15.05 -2.31
CA ARG A 104 -12.59 14.96 -3.72
C ARG A 104 -11.20 15.56 -3.95
N LEU A 105 -10.35 14.81 -4.64
CA LEU A 105 -9.03 15.29 -5.05
C LEU A 105 -9.08 15.84 -6.47
N VAL A 106 -8.82 17.13 -6.59
CA VAL A 106 -8.68 17.81 -7.88
C VAL A 106 -7.21 18.02 -8.15
N MET A 107 -6.75 17.58 -9.32
CA MET A 107 -5.40 17.86 -9.79
C MET A 107 -5.49 18.94 -10.88
N THR A 108 -4.73 20.03 -10.75
CA THR A 108 -4.55 21.02 -11.82
C THR A 108 -3.95 20.29 -13.03
N PRO A 109 -4.58 20.31 -14.23
CA PRO A 109 -5.59 21.23 -14.73
C PRO A 109 -7.02 20.66 -14.61
N ALA A 110 -7.76 21.08 -13.59
CA ALA A 110 -9.22 20.91 -13.44
C ALA A 110 -9.81 19.49 -13.60
N VAL A 111 -9.02 18.41 -13.48
CA VAL A 111 -9.54 17.03 -13.51
C VAL A 111 -9.66 16.50 -12.08
N SER A 112 -10.87 16.09 -11.71
CA SER A 112 -11.15 15.32 -10.50
C SER A 112 -10.63 13.89 -10.68
N MET A 113 -9.64 13.51 -9.87
CA MET A 113 -9.04 12.16 -9.94
C MET A 113 -10.01 11.05 -9.52
N ASP A 114 -11.09 11.43 -8.84
CA ASP A 114 -12.13 10.51 -8.38
C ASP A 114 -13.20 10.26 -9.44
N ASP A 115 -13.34 11.11 -10.45
CA ASP A 115 -14.32 10.95 -11.55
C ASP A 115 -13.77 10.07 -12.70
N ILE A 116 -12.52 9.63 -12.58
CA ILE A 116 -11.88 8.75 -13.56
C ILE A 116 -12.23 7.30 -13.23
N GLU A 117 -13.15 6.72 -14.01
CA GLU A 117 -13.58 5.32 -13.86
C GLU A 117 -12.47 4.32 -14.18
N ASP A 118 -11.63 4.63 -15.18
CA ASP A 118 -10.53 3.77 -15.58
C ASP A 118 -9.32 3.91 -14.62
N PRO A 119 -9.00 2.86 -13.83
CA PRO A 119 -7.89 2.91 -12.89
C PRO A 119 -6.54 3.10 -13.58
N ARG A 120 -6.40 2.66 -14.84
CA ARG A 120 -5.16 2.80 -15.60
C ARG A 120 -4.90 4.26 -15.97
N THR A 121 -5.91 4.94 -16.51
CA THR A 121 -5.83 6.38 -16.81
C THR A 121 -5.53 7.20 -15.56
N ARG A 122 -6.17 6.86 -14.44
CA ARG A 122 -5.90 7.50 -13.14
C ARG A 122 -4.45 7.31 -12.69
N GLU A 123 -3.91 6.10 -12.81
CA GLU A 123 -2.52 5.81 -12.42
C GLU A 123 -1.53 6.62 -13.26
N ILE A 124 -1.74 6.68 -14.59
CA ILE A 124 -0.90 7.46 -15.51
C ILE A 124 -0.87 8.93 -15.11
N LEU A 125 -2.04 9.52 -14.87
CA LEU A 125 -2.13 10.93 -14.46
C LEU A 125 -1.46 11.20 -13.11
N CYS A 126 -1.68 10.32 -12.12
CA CYS A 126 -0.98 10.40 -10.82
C CYS A 126 0.54 10.25 -10.97
N ARG A 127 0.99 9.40 -11.90
CA ARG A 127 2.40 9.04 -12.06
C ARG A 127 3.17 10.11 -12.82
N ASP A 128 2.57 10.73 -13.83
CA ASP A 128 3.29 11.49 -14.86
C ASP A 128 3.09 13.01 -14.76
N MET A 129 1.96 13.49 -14.20
CA MET A 129 1.58 14.90 -14.34
C MET A 129 2.45 15.90 -13.55
N TYR A 130 3.11 15.44 -12.48
CA TYR A 130 4.03 16.27 -11.68
C TYR A 130 5.40 15.63 -11.48
N THR A 131 5.77 14.70 -12.36
CA THR A 131 7.12 14.15 -12.34
C THR A 131 8.05 14.94 -13.23
N SER A 132 9.16 15.41 -12.66
CA SER A 132 10.22 16.00 -13.45
C SER A 132 10.95 14.96 -14.28
N ASP A 133 11.57 15.41 -15.38
CA ASP A 133 12.41 14.56 -16.24
C ASP A 133 13.51 13.83 -15.47
N ALA A 134 14.07 14.48 -14.44
CA ALA A 134 15.06 13.89 -13.55
C ALA A 134 14.48 12.72 -12.72
N THR A 135 13.23 12.83 -12.27
CA THR A 135 12.56 11.75 -11.54
C THR A 135 12.19 10.60 -12.49
N HIS A 136 11.83 10.94 -13.74
CA HIS A 136 11.54 9.96 -14.78
C HIS A 136 12.79 9.14 -15.13
N SER A 137 13.93 9.79 -15.37
CA SER A 137 15.19 9.12 -15.70
C SER A 137 15.71 8.24 -14.54
N GLN A 138 15.55 8.68 -13.30
CA GLN A 138 15.87 7.85 -12.13
C GLN A 138 15.00 6.60 -12.05
N ARG A 139 13.70 6.68 -12.36
CA ARG A 139 12.82 5.51 -12.39
C ARG A 139 13.21 4.52 -13.49
N GLU A 140 13.63 5.02 -14.65
CA GLU A 140 14.12 4.21 -15.77
C GLU A 140 15.44 3.50 -15.42
N ALA A 141 16.35 4.17 -14.73
CA ALA A 141 17.60 3.58 -14.24
C ALA A 141 17.39 2.44 -13.21
N VAL A 142 16.22 2.40 -12.56
CA VAL A 142 15.82 1.38 -11.57
C VAL A 142 14.74 0.43 -12.14
N ALA A 143 14.50 0.47 -13.45
CA ALA A 143 13.62 -0.50 -14.10
C ALA A 143 14.14 -1.93 -13.89
N GLU A 144 13.25 -2.92 -13.99
CA GLU A 144 13.64 -4.33 -13.86
C GLU A 144 14.74 -4.64 -14.88
N PHE A 145 15.96 -4.84 -14.38
CA PHE A 145 17.06 -5.32 -15.19
C PHE A 145 16.68 -6.72 -15.67
N VAL A 146 16.35 -6.84 -16.96
CA VAL A 146 16.50 -8.11 -17.66
C VAL A 146 17.98 -8.48 -17.48
N ASN A 147 18.29 -9.75 -17.17
CA ASN A 147 19.67 -10.24 -17.11
C ASN A 147 20.33 -10.04 -18.48
N VAL A 148 20.82 -8.83 -18.76
CA VAL A 148 21.60 -8.51 -19.94
C VAL A 148 22.98 -9.04 -19.63
N GLN A 149 23.25 -10.25 -20.10
CA GLN A 149 24.57 -10.84 -20.01
C GLN A 149 25.49 -9.97 -20.89
N ALA A 150 26.43 -9.28 -20.26
CA ALA A 150 27.44 -8.54 -20.99
C ALA A 150 28.20 -9.53 -21.90
N PRO A 151 28.45 -9.18 -23.17
CA PRO A 151 29.25 -10.04 -24.04
C PRO A 151 30.64 -10.28 -23.42
N PHE A 152 31.17 -11.48 -23.62
CA PHE A 152 32.57 -11.73 -23.33
C PHE A 152 33.46 -10.82 -24.19
N PRO A 153 34.66 -10.43 -23.71
CA PRO A 153 35.59 -9.65 -24.51
C PRO A 153 35.81 -10.30 -25.88
N ASN A 154 35.72 -9.53 -26.95
CA ASN A 154 35.82 -9.97 -28.36
C ASN A 154 34.67 -10.85 -28.89
N HIS A 155 33.57 -11.00 -28.16
CA HIS A 155 32.36 -11.63 -28.68
C HIS A 155 31.26 -10.59 -28.96
N PRO A 156 30.53 -10.68 -30.09
CA PRO A 156 29.36 -9.84 -30.29
C PRO A 156 28.32 -10.15 -29.21
N ALA A 157 27.53 -9.14 -28.81
CA ALA A 157 26.42 -9.33 -27.90
C ALA A 157 25.45 -10.41 -28.45
N PRO A 158 24.92 -11.31 -27.61
CA PRO A 158 23.92 -12.27 -28.05
C PRO A 158 22.72 -11.51 -28.63
N ALA A 159 22.24 -11.94 -29.79
CA ALA A 159 21.08 -11.31 -30.41
C ALA A 159 19.88 -11.42 -29.46
N ASN A 160 19.22 -10.30 -29.18
CA ASN A 160 17.95 -10.26 -28.48
C ASN A 160 16.82 -10.27 -29.53
N PRO A 161 16.28 -11.43 -29.94
CA PRO A 161 15.24 -11.47 -30.95
C PRO A 161 13.98 -10.82 -30.38
N VAL A 162 13.61 -9.66 -30.93
CA VAL A 162 12.33 -9.04 -30.66
C VAL A 162 11.26 -9.95 -31.27
N SER A 163 10.63 -10.79 -30.45
CA SER A 163 9.50 -11.60 -30.90
C SER A 163 8.35 -10.64 -31.22
N SER A 164 7.92 -10.63 -32.49
CA SER A 164 6.79 -9.84 -32.97
C SER A 164 5.45 -10.20 -32.32
N LYS A 165 5.42 -11.15 -31.38
CA LYS A 165 4.19 -11.60 -30.71
C LYS A 165 3.61 -10.57 -29.74
N ASN A 166 4.39 -9.60 -29.25
CA ASN A 166 3.90 -8.57 -28.33
C ASN A 166 4.20 -7.12 -28.76
N THR A 167 4.65 -6.89 -30.00
CA THR A 167 4.77 -5.53 -30.56
C THR A 167 3.42 -5.04 -31.11
N PHE A 168 2.34 -5.23 -30.35
CA PHE A 168 1.18 -4.35 -30.44
C PHE A 168 1.51 -3.08 -29.64
N LEU A 169 2.36 -2.22 -30.22
CA LEU A 169 2.35 -0.77 -29.93
C LEU A 169 1.13 -0.16 -30.62
N GLY A 170 -0.04 -0.62 -30.18
CA GLY A 170 -1.35 -0.24 -30.67
C GLY A 170 -2.37 -0.94 -29.79
N ASN A 171 -3.11 -0.17 -28.99
CA ASN A 171 -4.27 -0.67 -28.28
C ASN A 171 -5.19 -1.42 -29.28
N PRO A 172 -5.51 -2.72 -29.08
CA PRO A 172 -6.52 -3.40 -29.90
C PRO A 172 -7.94 -2.87 -29.68
N ASN A 173 -8.13 -1.87 -28.80
CA ASN A 173 -9.42 -1.19 -28.58
C ASN A 173 -9.50 0.23 -29.18
N MET A 174 -8.55 0.65 -30.02
CA MET A 174 -8.61 1.98 -30.68
C MET A 174 -8.81 1.91 -32.20
N SER A 175 -9.48 0.88 -32.72
CA SER A 175 -9.97 0.88 -34.12
C SER A 175 -11.48 1.14 -34.27
N ASN A 176 -12.24 1.37 -33.19
CA ASN A 176 -13.68 1.63 -33.28
C ASN A 176 -14.17 2.99 -32.74
N ILE A 177 -13.29 3.92 -32.34
CA ILE A 177 -13.74 5.22 -31.79
C ILE A 177 -13.48 6.40 -32.75
N HIS A 178 -12.67 6.21 -33.80
CA HIS A 178 -12.29 7.31 -34.69
C HIS A 178 -13.25 7.62 -35.85
N ASN A 179 -14.42 6.96 -35.94
CA ASN A 179 -15.40 7.25 -37.01
C ASN A 179 -16.78 7.75 -36.54
N ASP A 180 -17.12 7.63 -35.25
CA ASP A 180 -18.46 8.03 -34.76
C ASP A 180 -18.47 9.42 -34.09
N GLY A 181 -17.38 9.85 -33.46
CA GLY A 181 -17.31 11.16 -32.80
C GLY A 181 -17.17 12.38 -33.72
N GLN A 182 -16.75 12.20 -34.99
CA GLN A 182 -16.64 13.29 -35.96
C GLN A 182 -17.92 13.52 -36.79
N ARG A 183 -18.91 12.63 -36.70
CA ARG A 183 -20.21 12.83 -37.38
C ARG A 183 -21.16 13.71 -36.57
N GLU A 184 -21.09 13.69 -35.23
CA GLU A 184 -22.02 14.48 -34.40
C GLU A 184 -21.62 15.95 -34.23
N LEU A 185 -20.33 16.30 -34.34
CA LEU A 185 -19.90 17.71 -34.26
C LEU A 185 -20.10 18.49 -35.56
N ARG A 186 -20.32 17.82 -36.70
CA ARG A 186 -20.60 18.47 -37.98
C ARG A 186 -22.08 18.81 -38.20
N SER A 187 -23.01 18.20 -37.47
CA SER A 187 -24.44 18.51 -37.56
C SER A 187 -24.89 19.68 -36.67
N LEU A 188 -24.03 20.14 -35.75
CA LEU A 188 -24.30 21.24 -34.82
C LEU A 188 -23.68 22.58 -35.21
N ILE A 189 -22.85 22.62 -36.27
CA ILE A 189 -22.18 23.85 -36.75
C ILE A 189 -22.77 24.34 -38.09
N PHE A 190 -23.64 23.56 -38.74
CA PHE A 190 -24.45 24.01 -39.87
C PHE A 190 -25.94 23.78 -39.60
N LYS A 191 -26.52 24.69 -38.81
CA LYS A 191 -27.93 25.09 -38.85
C LYS A 191 -28.05 26.52 -38.34
#